data_AF-A0A7K7DQP0-F1
#
_entry.id   AF-A0A7K7DQP0-F1
#
_cell.length_a   1.000
_cell.length_b   1.000
_cell.length_c   1.000
_cell.angle_alpha   90.00
_cell.angle_beta   90.00
_cell.angle_gamma   90.00
#
_symmetry.space_group_name_H-M   'P 1'
#
loop_
_entity.id
_entity.type
_entity.pdbx_description
1 polymer ?
#
loop_
_entity_poly.entity_id
_entity_poly.type
_entity_poly.pdbx_seq_one_letter_code
_entity_poly.pdbx_strand_id
1 'polypeptide(L)'
;AGDSVAVAASGGKDSTVLAHLLARLNLRHALGLRLALLGVDEGIAGYRDHALGVLRAVGAGLPLPLLLVSHRELFGWGVDELGGALGGRSRCTVCGGLGREGLERAAMEMGAATGHNADDVAETVLMNFLRGDVARLRRAANEATMATNLAMATSGVTNGVTNLAMATSGVT
;
A
#
# COMPACT_ATOMS: atom_id res chain seq x y z
N ALA A 1 16.50 4.85 10.92
CA ALA A 1 16.24 4.37 12.30
C ALA A 1 14.84 4.82 12.67
N GLY A 2 13.97 3.88 13.03
CA GLY A 2 12.63 4.15 13.55
C GLY A 2 11.52 4.37 12.52
N ASP A 3 11.66 3.81 11.31
CA ASP A 3 10.68 3.97 10.23
C ASP A 3 9.30 3.47 10.70
N SER A 4 8.27 4.26 10.44
CA SER A 4 6.89 3.83 10.63
C SER A 4 6.44 3.08 9.39
N VAL A 5 5.55 2.10 9.57
CA VAL A 5 4.86 1.43 8.48
C VAL A 5 3.41 1.15 8.89
N ALA A 6 2.45 1.67 8.12
CA ALA A 6 1.07 1.24 8.18
C ALA A 6 0.84 0.04 7.25
N VAL A 7 0.29 -1.05 7.76
CA VAL A 7 -0.18 -2.16 6.93
C VAL A 7 -1.61 -1.88 6.50
N ALA A 8 -1.80 -1.66 5.20
CA ALA A 8 -3.11 -1.53 4.58
C ALA A 8 -3.90 -2.82 4.78
N ALA A 9 -4.95 -2.76 5.59
CA ALA A 9 -5.65 -3.92 6.09
C ALA A 9 -7.12 -3.88 5.65
N SER A 10 -7.48 -4.78 4.73
CA SER A 10 -8.85 -4.89 4.23
C SER A 10 -9.76 -5.75 5.12
N GLY A 11 -9.16 -6.54 6.01
CA GLY A 11 -9.81 -7.65 6.73
C GLY A 11 -9.62 -9.01 6.02
N GLY A 12 -8.92 -9.03 4.88
CA GLY A 12 -8.62 -10.25 4.13
C GLY A 12 -7.38 -11.01 4.65
N LYS A 13 -7.17 -12.20 4.10
CA LYS A 13 -6.04 -13.08 4.46
C LYS A 13 -4.68 -12.45 4.16
N ASP A 14 -4.50 -11.84 2.98
CA ASP A 14 -3.19 -11.43 2.50
C ASP A 14 -2.62 -10.26 3.32
N SER A 15 -3.45 -9.25 3.61
CA SER A 15 -3.07 -8.16 4.51
C SER A 15 -2.83 -8.62 5.96
N THR A 16 -3.57 -9.64 6.42
CA THR A 16 -3.41 -10.20 7.77
C THR A 16 -2.10 -10.98 7.89
N VAL A 17 -1.75 -11.78 6.87
CA VAL A 17 -0.47 -12.49 6.77
C VAL A 17 0.68 -11.49 6.72
N LEU A 18 0.57 -10.43 5.92
CA LEU A 18 1.58 -9.38 5.86
C LEU A 18 1.81 -8.72 7.23
N ALA A 19 0.75 -8.33 7.93
CA ALA A 19 0.85 -7.76 9.28
C ALA A 19 1.52 -8.72 10.26
N HIS A 20 1.14 -10.00 10.24
CA HIS A 20 1.73 -11.03 11.09
C HIS A 20 3.24 -11.21 10.80
N LEU A 21 3.62 -11.27 9.53
CA LEU A 21 5.01 -11.44 9.13
C LEU A 21 5.86 -10.23 9.52
N LEU A 22 5.39 -9.01 9.27
CA LEU A 22 6.09 -7.78 9.65
C LEU A 22 6.27 -7.67 11.16
N ALA A 23 5.21 -7.93 11.95
CA ALA A 23 5.30 -7.93 13.40
C ALA A 23 6.32 -8.96 13.90
N ARG A 24 6.28 -10.18 13.35
CA ARG A 24 7.18 -11.27 13.74
C ARG A 24 8.62 -11.01 13.33
N LEU A 25 8.87 -10.38 12.18
CA LEU A 25 10.22 -10.02 11.73
C LEU A 25 10.78 -8.83 12.51
N ASN A 26 9.94 -7.83 12.80
CA ASN A 26 10.31 -6.67 13.62
C ASN A 26 10.81 -7.11 15.00
N LEU A 27 10.10 -8.05 15.64
CA LEU A 27 10.50 -8.63 16.92
C LEU A 27 11.76 -9.51 16.80
N ARG A 28 11.81 -10.41 15.82
CA ARG A 28 12.93 -11.36 15.68
C ARG A 28 14.26 -10.69 15.34
N HIS A 29 14.24 -9.63 14.54
CA HIS A 29 15.44 -8.96 14.05
C HIS A 29 15.65 -7.59 14.69
N ALA A 30 14.84 -7.21 15.69
CA ALA A 30 14.91 -5.92 16.37
C ALA A 30 14.98 -4.73 15.39
N LEU A 31 14.12 -4.74 14.36
CA LEU A 31 14.16 -3.75 13.28
C LEU A 31 13.79 -2.34 13.75
N GLY A 32 13.12 -2.21 14.91
CA GLY A 32 12.72 -0.92 15.47
C GLY A 32 11.62 -0.22 14.67
N LEU A 33 10.84 -0.98 13.88
CA LEU A 33 9.73 -0.45 13.09
C LEU A 33 8.55 -0.10 14.00
N ARG A 34 7.90 1.04 13.71
CA ARG A 34 6.62 1.40 14.32
C ARG A 34 5.50 0.92 13.40
N LEU A 35 4.90 -0.20 13.75
CA LEU A 35 3.86 -0.84 12.95
C LEU A 35 2.46 -0.43 13.41
N ALA A 36 1.57 -0.21 12.46
CA ALA A 36 0.13 -0.06 12.68
C ALA A 36 -0.67 -0.79 11.61
N LEU A 37 -1.92 -1.12 11.91
CA LEU A 37 -2.90 -1.50 10.91
C LEU A 37 -3.62 -0.24 10.42
N LEU A 38 -3.94 -0.19 9.14
CA LEU A 38 -4.69 0.90 8.53
C LEU A 38 -5.90 0.34 7.78
N GLY A 39 -7.09 0.63 8.28
CA GLY A 39 -8.36 0.30 7.63
C GLY A 39 -9.04 1.57 7.11
N VAL A 40 -9.83 1.42 6.05
CA VAL A 40 -10.61 2.53 5.46
C VAL A 40 -12.09 2.25 5.66
N ASP A 41 -12.83 3.01 6.45
CA ASP A 41 -14.28 2.83 6.52
C ASP A 41 -14.97 3.52 5.34
N GLU A 42 -15.40 2.73 4.35
CA GLU A 42 -16.07 3.25 3.16
C GLU A 42 -17.54 3.61 3.39
N GLY A 43 -18.11 3.27 4.56
CA GLY A 43 -19.51 3.52 4.88
C GLY A 43 -20.48 2.65 4.07
N ILE A 44 -20.14 1.36 3.88
CA ILE A 44 -21.01 0.35 3.26
C ILE A 44 -21.67 -0.48 4.36
N ALA A 45 -22.97 -0.26 4.57
CA ALA A 45 -23.73 -0.86 5.64
C ALA A 45 -23.78 -2.41 5.53
N GLY A 46 -23.58 -3.09 6.66
CA GLY A 46 -23.66 -4.55 6.76
C GLY A 46 -22.47 -5.33 6.18
N TYR A 47 -21.67 -4.74 5.30
CA TYR A 47 -20.43 -5.34 4.79
C TYR A 47 -19.21 -4.93 5.62
N ARG A 48 -19.07 -3.63 5.94
CA ARG A 48 -17.86 -3.11 6.57
C ARG A 48 -17.74 -3.49 8.05
N ASP A 49 -18.86 -3.66 8.74
CA ASP A 49 -18.89 -4.02 10.17
C ASP A 49 -18.14 -5.32 10.48
N HIS A 50 -18.32 -6.34 9.63
CA HIS A 50 -17.61 -7.61 9.78
C HIS A 50 -16.10 -7.43 9.57
N ALA A 51 -15.70 -6.70 8.51
CA ALA A 51 -14.29 -6.45 8.22
C ALA A 51 -13.60 -5.65 9.34
N LEU A 52 -14.27 -4.63 9.91
CA LEU A 52 -13.77 -3.89 11.06
C LEU A 52 -13.63 -4.77 12.30
N GLY A 53 -14.58 -5.69 12.52
CA GLY A 53 -14.49 -6.70 13.59
C GLY A 53 -13.23 -7.57 13.45
N VAL A 54 -12.94 -8.06 12.24
CA VAL A 54 -11.73 -8.83 11.94
C VAL A 54 -10.48 -7.99 12.19
N LEU A 55 -10.44 -6.74 11.70
CA LEU A 55 -9.28 -5.87 11.89
C LEU A 55 -8.98 -5.58 13.36
N ARG A 56 -10.02 -5.37 14.18
CA ARG A 56 -9.87 -5.20 15.64
C ARG A 56 -9.31 -6.46 16.29
N ALA A 57 -9.80 -7.64 15.89
CA ALA A 57 -9.29 -8.91 16.40
C ALA A 57 -7.82 -9.16 16.01
N VAL A 58 -7.45 -8.87 14.76
CA VAL A 58 -6.06 -8.97 14.28
C VAL A 58 -5.16 -7.96 15.00
N GLY A 59 -5.60 -6.71 15.17
CA GLY A 59 -4.86 -5.68 15.90
C GLY A 59 -4.60 -6.08 17.35
N ALA A 60 -5.62 -6.62 18.04
CA ALA A 60 -5.49 -7.12 19.40
C ALA A 60 -4.55 -8.34 19.50
N GLY A 61 -4.59 -9.25 18.52
CA GLY A 61 -3.74 -10.45 18.50
C GLY A 61 -2.28 -10.19 18.14
N LEU A 62 -1.98 -9.13 17.38
CA LEU A 62 -0.62 -8.72 16.97
C LEU A 62 -0.06 -7.53 17.77
N PRO A 63 -0.67 -7.20 18.92
CA PRO A 63 -0.64 -5.87 19.56
C PRO A 63 -0.30 -4.67 18.65
N LEU A 64 -0.99 -4.55 17.51
CA LEU A 64 -0.80 -3.44 16.57
C LEU A 64 -1.93 -2.42 16.73
N PRO A 65 -1.62 -1.10 16.83
CA PRO A 65 -2.64 -0.07 16.81
C PRO A 65 -3.41 -0.10 15.48
N LEU A 66 -4.73 0.07 15.55
CA LEU A 66 -5.59 0.17 14.38
C LEU A 66 -5.94 1.63 14.12
N LEU A 67 -5.49 2.14 12.98
CA LEU A 67 -5.86 3.43 12.44
C LEU A 67 -7.03 3.23 11.46
N LEU A 68 -8.13 3.92 11.70
CA LEU A 68 -9.29 3.89 10.83
C LEU A 68 -9.47 5.25 10.17
N VAL A 69 -9.61 5.23 8.85
CA VAL A 69 -9.84 6.42 8.03
C VAL A 69 -11.23 6.32 7.45
N SER A 70 -12.16 7.20 7.83
CA SER A 70 -13.52 7.16 7.30
C SER A 70 -13.68 8.00 6.04
N HIS A 71 -14.35 7.45 5.02
CA HIS A 71 -14.77 8.23 3.85
C HIS A 71 -15.67 9.40 4.24
N ARG A 72 -16.52 9.22 5.25
CA ARG A 72 -17.40 10.29 5.76
C ARG A 72 -16.59 11.43 6.38
N GLU A 73 -15.50 11.13 7.06
CA GLU A 73 -14.60 12.14 7.64
C GLU A 73 -13.74 12.82 6.56
N LEU A 74 -13.25 12.06 5.58
CA LEU A 74 -12.39 12.60 4.53
C LEU A 74 -13.13 13.41 3.47
N PHE A 75 -14.33 12.97 3.11
CA PHE A 75 -15.05 13.44 1.94
C PHE A 75 -16.45 13.96 2.26
N GLY A 76 -16.96 13.75 3.48
CA GLY A 76 -18.29 14.21 3.90
C GLY A 76 -19.43 13.24 3.62
N TRP A 77 -19.17 12.11 2.94
CA TRP A 77 -20.19 11.12 2.55
C TRP A 77 -19.66 9.69 2.61
N GLY A 78 -20.57 8.73 2.81
CA GLY A 78 -20.31 7.30 2.64
C GLY A 78 -20.56 6.79 1.21
N VAL A 79 -20.04 5.61 0.87
CA VAL A 79 -20.26 5.00 -0.46
C VAL A 79 -21.73 4.66 -0.72
N ASP A 80 -22.49 4.30 0.31
CA ASP A 80 -23.93 4.05 0.15
C ASP A 80 -24.72 5.34 -0.16
N GLU A 81 -24.24 6.49 0.30
CA GLU A 81 -24.86 7.81 0.07
C GLU A 81 -24.58 8.35 -1.34
N LEU A 82 -23.53 7.85 -1.99
CA LEU A 82 -23.11 8.29 -3.33
C LEU A 82 -24.13 7.94 -4.43
N GLY A 83 -25.03 6.97 -4.20
CA GLY A 83 -26.18 6.58 -5.02
C GLY A 83 -26.36 7.30 -6.37
N GLY A 84 -27.43 8.12 -6.49
CA GLY A 84 -27.79 8.83 -7.72
C GLY A 84 -26.82 9.95 -8.14
N ALA A 85 -25.90 10.37 -7.26
CA ALA A 85 -24.91 11.42 -7.54
C ALA A 85 -23.75 10.93 -8.42
N LEU A 86 -23.62 9.62 -8.62
CA LEU A 86 -22.50 9.01 -9.37
C LEU A 86 -22.52 9.28 -10.88
N GLY A 87 -23.63 9.78 -11.44
CA GLY A 87 -23.72 10.19 -12.85
C GLY A 87 -23.36 9.06 -13.83
N GLY A 88 -23.73 7.81 -13.50
CA GLY A 88 -23.44 6.62 -14.32
C GLY A 88 -22.12 5.90 -14.01
N ARG A 89 -21.27 6.44 -13.11
CA ARG A 89 -20.07 5.73 -12.64
C ARG A 89 -20.44 4.61 -11.66
N SER A 90 -19.71 3.50 -11.70
CA SER A 90 -19.93 2.42 -10.73
C SER A 90 -19.42 2.81 -9.34
N ARG A 91 -20.12 2.35 -8.29
CA ARG A 91 -19.70 2.53 -6.89
C ARG A 91 -18.27 2.04 -6.65
N CYS A 92 -17.86 0.94 -7.26
CA CYS A 92 -16.51 0.39 -7.15
C CYS A 92 -15.43 1.31 -7.76
N THR A 93 -15.75 2.01 -8.86
CA THR A 93 -14.80 2.96 -9.48
C THR A 93 -14.50 4.13 -8.55
N VAL A 94 -15.55 4.66 -7.91
CA VAL A 94 -15.40 5.80 -6.99
C VAL A 94 -14.80 5.34 -5.66
N CYS A 95 -15.32 4.26 -5.08
CA CYS A 95 -14.79 3.67 -3.86
C CYS A 95 -13.30 3.33 -3.98
N GLY A 96 -12.88 2.70 -5.09
CA GLY A 96 -11.48 2.36 -5.33
C GLY A 96 -10.57 3.59 -5.45
N GLY A 97 -11.04 4.67 -6.08
CA GLY A 97 -10.30 5.93 -6.15
C GLY A 97 -10.14 6.60 -4.78
N LEU A 98 -11.24 6.73 -4.03
CA LEU A 98 -11.26 7.35 -2.71
C LEU A 98 -10.49 6.54 -1.66
N GLY A 99 -10.62 5.21 -1.71
CA GLY A 99 -9.89 4.31 -0.81
C GLY A 99 -8.38 4.37 -1.03
N ARG A 100 -7.93 4.48 -2.30
CA ARG A 100 -6.52 4.70 -2.62
C ARG A 100 -6.04 6.07 -2.11
N GLU A 101 -6.82 7.12 -2.29
CA GLU A 101 -6.46 8.45 -1.78
C GLU A 101 -6.36 8.47 -0.24
N GLY A 102 -7.31 7.85 0.46
CA GLY A 102 -7.24 7.70 1.91
C GLY A 102 -6.00 6.93 2.37
N LEU A 103 -5.63 5.87 1.65
CA LEU A 103 -4.42 5.09 1.91
C LEU A 103 -3.14 5.90 1.63
N GLU A 104 -3.11 6.65 0.53
CA GLU A 104 -1.97 7.51 0.15
C GLU A 104 -1.74 8.61 1.18
N ARG A 105 -2.81 9.23 1.70
CA ARG A 105 -2.71 10.23 2.78
C ARG A 105 -2.07 9.63 4.04
N ALA A 106 -2.50 8.44 4.45
CA ALA A 106 -1.89 7.76 5.58
C ALA A 106 -0.45 7.30 5.29
N ALA A 107 -0.15 6.89 4.05
CA ALA A 107 1.20 6.53 3.62
C ALA A 107 2.18 7.71 3.69
N MET A 108 1.72 8.94 3.42
CA MET A 108 2.54 10.14 3.54
C MET A 108 2.96 10.44 4.99
N GLU A 109 2.14 10.06 5.97
CA GLU A 109 2.46 10.29 7.38
C GLU A 109 3.38 9.20 7.97
N MET A 110 3.18 7.95 7.58
CA MET A 110 3.81 6.83 8.27
C MET A 110 4.27 5.66 7.39
N GLY A 111 4.38 5.83 6.08
CA GLY A 111 4.67 4.74 5.14
C GLY A 111 3.52 3.73 5.05
N ALA A 112 3.39 3.06 3.90
CA ALA A 112 2.34 2.04 3.73
C ALA A 112 2.87 0.77 3.06
N ALA A 113 2.40 -0.37 3.55
CA ALA A 113 2.62 -1.69 2.97
C ALA A 113 1.27 -2.34 2.64
N THR A 114 1.14 -2.90 1.44
CA THR A 114 -0.09 -3.56 0.96
C THR A 114 0.12 -5.05 0.79
N GLY A 115 -0.90 -5.86 1.05
CA GLY A 115 -0.86 -7.31 0.91
C GLY A 115 -1.07 -7.85 -0.51
N HIS A 116 -0.70 -7.11 -1.57
CA HIS A 116 -0.83 -7.63 -2.94
C HIS A 116 0.08 -8.85 -3.13
N ASN A 117 -0.47 -9.92 -3.68
CA ASN A 117 0.24 -11.16 -3.95
C ASN A 117 0.61 -11.26 -5.45
N ALA A 118 1.31 -12.33 -5.82
CA ALA A 118 1.76 -12.54 -7.20
C ALA A 118 0.59 -12.70 -8.19
N ASP A 119 -0.53 -13.27 -7.75
CA ASP A 119 -1.71 -13.47 -8.58
C ASP A 119 -2.38 -12.12 -8.89
N ASP A 120 -2.46 -11.19 -7.93
CA ASP A 120 -2.98 -9.84 -8.15
C ASP A 120 -2.17 -9.08 -9.22
N VAL A 121 -0.84 -9.24 -9.18
CA VAL A 121 0.08 -8.64 -10.16
C VAL A 121 -0.10 -9.30 -11.53
N ALA A 122 -0.17 -10.63 -11.59
CA ALA A 122 -0.38 -11.38 -12.83
C ALA A 122 -1.72 -11.03 -13.49
N GLU A 123 -2.79 -10.95 -12.71
CA GLU A 123 -4.12 -10.54 -13.17
C GLU A 123 -4.06 -9.12 -13.74
N THR A 124 -3.38 -8.18 -13.05
CA THR A 124 -3.23 -6.80 -13.51
C THR A 124 -2.49 -6.72 -14.84
N VAL A 125 -1.39 -7.48 -15.00
CA VAL A 125 -0.64 -7.55 -16.26
C VAL A 125 -1.52 -8.11 -17.38
N LEU A 126 -2.18 -9.25 -17.13
CA LEU A 126 -3.03 -9.91 -18.12
C LEU A 126 -4.20 -9.02 -18.55
N MET A 127 -4.89 -8.37 -17.60
CA MET A 127 -5.99 -7.47 -17.89
C MET A 127 -5.56 -6.28 -18.75
N ASN A 128 -4.41 -5.67 -18.46
CA ASN A 128 -3.92 -4.52 -19.25
C ASN A 128 -3.46 -4.95 -20.65
N PHE A 129 -2.90 -6.16 -20.79
CA PHE A 129 -2.57 -6.75 -22.09
C PHE A 129 -3.83 -6.96 -22.93
N LEU A 130 -4.86 -7.61 -22.39
CA LEU A 130 -6.11 -7.90 -23.10
C LEU A 130 -6.88 -6.63 -23.50
N ARG A 131 -6.76 -5.55 -22.73
CA ARG A 131 -7.35 -4.24 -23.05
C ARG A 131 -6.54 -3.44 -24.07
N GLY A 132 -5.33 -3.87 -24.40
CA GLY A 132 -4.41 -3.11 -25.26
C GLY A 132 -3.92 -1.80 -24.61
N ASP A 133 -4.01 -1.65 -23.29
CA ASP A 133 -3.54 -0.46 -22.57
C ASP A 133 -2.03 -0.56 -22.33
N VAL A 134 -1.26 -0.21 -23.36
CA VAL A 134 0.22 -0.28 -23.36
C VAL A 134 0.84 0.55 -22.22
N ALA A 135 0.22 1.68 -21.88
CA ALA A 135 0.72 2.57 -20.84
C ALA A 135 0.61 1.93 -19.45
N ARG A 136 -0.54 1.32 -19.14
CA ARG A 136 -0.75 0.59 -17.87
C ARG A 136 0.01 -0.73 -17.84
N LEU A 137 0.09 -1.44 -18.96
CA LEU A 137 0.85 -2.68 -19.07
C LEU A 137 2.32 -2.46 -18.71
N ARG A 138 2.95 -1.40 -19.24
CA ARG A 138 4.34 -1.06 -18.91
C ARG A 138 4.55 -0.84 -17.41
N ARG A 139 3.61 -0.15 -16.74
CA ARG A 139 3.69 0.09 -15.29
C ARG A 139 3.56 -1.21 -14.50
N ALA A 140 2.54 -2.01 -14.80
CA ALA A 140 2.31 -3.29 -14.14
C ALA A 140 3.48 -4.28 -14.36
N ALA A 141 4.05 -4.31 -15.56
CA ALA A 141 5.22 -5.14 -15.86
C ALA A 141 6.48 -4.68 -15.11
N ASN A 142 6.67 -3.38 -14.95
CA ASN A 142 7.76 -2.84 -14.14
C ASN A 142 7.58 -3.21 -12.65
N GLU A 143 6.36 -3.09 -12.11
CA GLU A 143 6.05 -3.50 -10.73
C GLU A 143 6.33 -5.00 -10.51
N ALA A 144 5.95 -5.85 -11.46
CA ALA A 144 6.24 -7.29 -11.41
C ALA A 144 7.74 -7.61 -11.43
N THR A 145 8.54 -6.85 -12.18
CA THR A 145 9.97 -7.12 -12.42
C THR A 145 10.92 -6.41 -11.46
N MET A 146 10.53 -5.29 -10.84
CA MET A 146 11.35 -4.58 -9.85
C MET A 146 11.64 -5.41 -8.59
N ALA A 147 10.77 -6.37 -8.24
CA ALA A 147 11.08 -7.39 -7.23
C ALA A 147 12.31 -8.25 -7.59
N THR A 148 12.64 -8.36 -8.89
CA THR A 148 13.75 -9.15 -9.40
C THR A 148 15.05 -8.32 -9.52
N ASN A 149 14.95 -7.04 -9.88
CA ASN A 149 16.13 -6.19 -10.11
C ASN A 149 16.89 -5.83 -8.83
N LEU A 150 16.23 -5.70 -7.68
CA LEU A 150 16.92 -5.45 -6.41
C LEU A 150 17.75 -6.67 -5.95
N ALA A 151 17.28 -7.89 -6.25
CA ALA A 151 18.00 -9.12 -5.96
C ALA A 151 19.25 -9.31 -6.84
N MET A 152 19.30 -8.69 -8.03
CA MET A 152 20.50 -8.69 -8.89
C MET A 152 21.52 -7.59 -8.51
N ALA A 153 21.09 -6.49 -7.87
CA ALA A 153 21.96 -5.38 -7.50
C ALA A 153 22.85 -5.66 -6.27
N THR A 154 22.55 -6.67 -5.45
CA THR A 154 23.33 -7.02 -4.24
C THR A 154 24.52 -7.97 -4.53
N SER A 155 24.71 -8.40 -5.78
CA SER A 155 25.77 -9.36 -6.15
C SER A 155 26.99 -8.74 -6.84
N GLY A 156 27.08 -7.41 -6.94
CA GLY A 156 28.24 -6.78 -7.55
C GLY A 156 28.43 -5.33 -7.12
N VAL A 157 29.41 -5.12 -6.24
CA VAL A 157 30.49 -4.12 -6.38
C VAL A 157 31.39 -4.27 -5.15
N THR A 158 32.48 -5.00 -5.34
CA THR A 158 33.69 -4.92 -4.53
C THR A 158 34.64 -3.91 -5.20
N ASN A 159 35.16 -2.99 -4.38
CA ASN A 159 36.37 -2.17 -4.53
C ASN A 159 36.55 -1.26 -5.77
N GLY A 160 36.69 0.05 -5.50
CA GLY A 160 37.26 1.00 -6.44
C GLY A 160 37.28 2.44 -5.93
N VAL A 161 38.26 2.77 -5.10
CA VAL A 161 38.66 4.15 -4.76
C VAL A 161 38.86 4.97 -6.03
N THR A 162 38.26 6.15 -6.14
CA THR A 162 38.92 7.34 -6.73
C THR A 162 38.22 8.63 -6.29
N ASN A 163 38.98 9.46 -5.58
CA ASN A 163 38.76 10.89 -5.39
C ASN A 163 38.76 11.63 -6.74
N LEU A 164 37.87 12.61 -6.89
CA LEU A 164 38.14 13.88 -7.59
C LEU A 164 37.06 14.88 -7.15
N ALA A 165 37.31 15.65 -6.08
CA ALA A 165 37.90 16.99 -6.10
C ALA A 165 37.10 18.05 -6.88
N MET A 166 36.72 19.08 -6.13
CA MET A 166 36.40 20.45 -6.54
C MET A 166 36.87 20.86 -7.95
N ALA A 167 35.98 21.47 -8.72
CA ALA A 167 36.34 22.50 -9.68
C ALA A 167 35.26 23.59 -9.72
N THR A 168 35.65 24.76 -9.22
CA THR A 168 35.04 26.07 -9.43
C THR A 168 35.30 26.58 -10.85
N SER A 169 34.35 27.30 -11.43
CA SER A 169 34.47 28.41 -12.42
C SER A 169 33.05 28.65 -12.98
N GLY A 170 32.42 29.83 -12.98
CA GLY A 170 32.91 31.20 -13.01
C GLY A 170 32.91 31.72 -14.45
N VAL A 171 32.17 32.82 -14.70
CA VAL A 171 32.20 33.72 -15.88
C VAL A 171 31.22 33.29 -17.01
N THR A 172 30.27 34.07 -17.52
CA THR A 172 29.91 35.52 -17.47
C THR A 172 28.42 35.72 -17.15
#